data_AF-A0A956UB93-F1
#
_entry.id   AF-A0A956UB93-F1
#
_cell.length_a   1.000
_cell.length_b   1.000
_cell.length_c   1.000
_cell.angle_alpha   90.00
_cell.angle_beta   90.00
_cell.angle_gamma   90.00
#
_symmetry.space_group_name_H-M   'P 1'
#
loop_
_entity.id
_entity.type
_entity.pdbx_description
1 polymer ?
#
loop_
_entity_poly.entity_id
_entity_poly.type
_entity_poly.pdbx_seq_one_letter_code
_entity_poly.pdbx_strand_id
1 'polypeptide(L)'
;YKKPVIVSGFEPLDILQSLLLLIKQLKAGEARVENQYERVVPWEANPVAEKVLSTVFELRKEFEWRGLGSIAASAVRLTEEYSDFDAEVKYADLLERHRIEREERFSEGAACQSRKRHDDAPCGQVLKGLMKPHQCALFGKECTPERPVGALMVSSEGSCAAYFNYAKRS
;
A
#
# COMPACT_ATOMS: atom_id res chain seq x y z
N TYR A 1 -21.11 -0.69 -3.31
CA TYR A 1 -20.53 -1.81 -2.54
C TYR A 1 -21.22 -2.13 -1.20
N LYS A 2 -22.15 -1.30 -0.65
CA LYS A 2 -22.88 -1.60 0.61
C LYS A 2 -21.98 -2.07 1.77
N LYS A 3 -20.79 -1.49 1.91
CA LYS A 3 -19.86 -1.78 3.00
C LYS A 3 -19.87 -0.60 3.97
N PRO A 4 -20.08 -0.82 5.29
CA PRO A 4 -19.95 0.24 6.28
C PRO A 4 -18.48 0.67 6.39
N VAL A 5 -18.25 1.97 6.56
CA VAL A 5 -16.90 2.55 6.68
C VAL A 5 -16.91 3.57 7.79
N ILE A 6 -15.93 3.52 8.69
CA ILE A 6 -15.75 4.51 9.74
C ILE A 6 -14.36 5.13 9.57
N VAL A 7 -14.30 6.45 9.39
CA VAL A 7 -13.03 7.19 9.48
C VAL A 7 -12.61 7.21 10.94
N SER A 8 -11.41 6.72 11.26
CA SER A 8 -10.92 6.54 12.62
C SER A 8 -9.62 7.30 12.85
N GLY A 9 -9.38 7.70 14.09
CA GLY A 9 -8.06 8.14 14.54
C GLY A 9 -7.11 6.97 14.80
N PHE A 10 -5.97 7.26 15.44
CA PHE A 10 -4.91 6.28 15.70
C PHE A 10 -4.77 5.93 17.19
N GLU A 11 -5.48 6.62 18.09
CA GLU A 11 -5.45 6.29 19.51
C GLU A 11 -6.24 4.99 19.77
N PRO A 12 -5.88 4.19 20.79
CA PRO A 12 -6.58 2.94 21.09
C PRO A 12 -8.09 3.09 21.25
N LEU A 13 -8.54 4.20 21.88
CA LEU A 13 -9.97 4.49 22.05
C LEU A 13 -10.66 4.84 20.73
N ASP A 14 -9.98 5.47 19.79
CA ASP A 14 -10.54 5.77 18.46
C ASP A 14 -10.87 4.48 17.73
N ILE A 15 -9.91 3.55 17.71
CA ILE A 15 -10.04 2.25 17.05
C ILE A 15 -11.19 1.46 17.69
N LEU A 16 -11.25 1.39 19.03
CA LEU A 16 -12.31 0.69 19.75
C LEU A 16 -13.70 1.28 19.48
N GLN A 17 -13.82 2.61 19.46
CA GLN A 17 -15.07 3.28 19.15
C GLN A 17 -15.50 3.04 17.69
N SER A 18 -14.57 3.13 16.73
CA SER A 18 -14.85 2.85 15.32
C SER A 18 -15.29 1.40 15.09
N LEU A 19 -14.68 0.42 15.77
CA LEU A 19 -15.12 -0.98 15.75
C LEU A 19 -16.55 -1.13 16.29
N LEU A 20 -16.87 -0.47 17.40
CA LEU A 20 -18.23 -0.47 17.95
C LEU A 20 -19.26 0.10 16.96
N LEU A 21 -18.94 1.21 16.29
CA LEU A 21 -19.81 1.83 15.28
C LEU A 21 -20.00 0.90 14.07
N LEU A 22 -18.94 0.26 13.57
CA LEU A 22 -19.03 -0.76 12.52
C LEU A 22 -19.95 -1.91 12.91
N ILE A 23 -19.78 -2.47 14.11
CA ILE A 23 -20.60 -3.60 14.60
C ILE A 23 -22.06 -3.20 14.73
N LYS A 24 -22.36 -1.97 15.19
CA LYS A 24 -23.73 -1.45 15.27
C LYS A 24 -24.38 -1.36 13.89
N GLN A 25 -23.68 -0.80 12.89
CA GLN A 25 -24.20 -0.74 11.51
C GLN A 25 -24.44 -2.14 10.93
N LEU A 26 -23.47 -3.06 11.09
CA LEU A 26 -23.62 -4.45 10.63
C LEU A 26 -24.82 -5.14 11.28
N LYS A 27 -25.04 -4.94 12.58
CA LYS A 27 -26.20 -5.48 13.30
C LYS A 27 -27.52 -4.88 12.82
N ALA A 28 -27.52 -3.61 12.44
CA ALA A 28 -28.69 -2.90 11.91
C ALA A 28 -28.95 -3.17 10.41
N GLY A 29 -28.05 -3.87 9.71
CA GLY A 29 -28.12 -4.04 8.26
C GLY A 29 -27.87 -2.76 7.48
N GLU A 30 -27.20 -1.79 8.11
CA GLU A 30 -26.88 -0.47 7.55
C GLU A 30 -25.48 -0.45 6.95
N ALA A 31 -25.28 0.40 5.95
CA ALA A 31 -23.97 0.64 5.36
C ALA A 31 -23.84 2.12 5.00
N ARG A 32 -23.32 2.91 5.94
CA ARG A 32 -23.00 4.33 5.75
C ARG A 32 -21.55 4.62 6.11
N VAL A 33 -21.07 5.75 5.61
CA VAL A 33 -19.81 6.33 6.08
C VAL A 33 -20.11 7.13 7.34
N GLU A 34 -19.40 6.87 8.43
CA GLU A 34 -19.38 7.76 9.60
C GLU A 34 -17.97 8.25 9.87
N ASN A 35 -17.87 9.39 10.54
CA ASN A 35 -16.62 9.98 10.92
C ASN A 35 -16.47 9.92 12.44
N GLN A 36 -15.60 9.05 12.94
CA GLN A 36 -15.25 9.02 14.36
C GLN A 36 -14.14 10.05 14.67
N TYR A 37 -13.39 10.48 13.64
CA TYR A 37 -12.22 11.33 13.79
C TYR A 37 -12.50 12.83 13.53
N GLU A 38 -13.73 13.29 13.84
CA GLU A 38 -14.22 14.65 13.53
C GLU A 38 -13.35 15.78 14.09
N ARG A 39 -12.61 15.51 15.16
CA ARG A 39 -11.67 16.48 15.76
C ARG A 39 -10.50 16.87 14.84
N VAL A 40 -10.19 16.04 13.83
CA VAL A 40 -9.07 16.26 12.90
C VAL A 40 -9.54 16.21 11.45
N VAL A 41 -10.51 15.36 11.12
CA VAL A 41 -11.02 15.18 9.77
C VAL A 41 -12.37 15.89 9.63
N PRO A 42 -12.43 17.06 8.97
CA PRO A 42 -13.71 17.66 8.59
C PRO A 42 -14.40 16.86 7.48
N TRP A 43 -15.69 17.12 7.26
CA TRP A 43 -16.43 16.51 6.15
C TRP A 43 -16.02 17.12 4.81
N GLU A 44 -15.74 18.41 4.81
CA GLU A 44 -15.24 19.15 3.67
C GLU A 44 -13.75 18.83 3.44
N ALA A 45 -13.36 18.79 2.17
CA ALA A 45 -11.95 18.63 1.82
C ALA A 45 -11.12 19.82 2.31
N ASN A 46 -9.83 19.60 2.52
CA ASN A 46 -8.89 20.70 2.70
C ASN A 46 -8.68 21.39 1.33
N PRO A 47 -9.19 22.64 1.14
CA PRO A 47 -9.23 23.25 -0.18
C PRO A 47 -7.83 23.61 -0.70
N VAL A 48 -6.88 23.86 0.20
CA VAL A 48 -5.49 24.13 -0.16
C VAL A 48 -4.84 22.85 -0.70
N ALA A 49 -5.02 21.73 0.01
CA ALA A 49 -4.47 20.45 -0.41
C ALA A 49 -5.08 19.97 -1.74
N GLU A 50 -6.40 20.08 -1.89
CA GLU A 50 -7.10 19.70 -3.12
C GLU A 50 -6.61 20.52 -4.33
N LYS A 51 -6.44 21.83 -4.16
CA LYS A 51 -5.88 22.70 -5.20
C LYS A 51 -4.44 22.31 -5.57
N VAL A 52 -3.57 22.06 -4.59
CA VAL A 52 -2.19 21.64 -4.88
C VAL A 52 -2.17 20.29 -5.59
N LEU A 53 -2.92 19.30 -5.10
CA LEU A 53 -2.96 17.98 -5.69
C LEU A 53 -3.46 18.02 -7.13
N SER A 54 -4.54 18.75 -7.41
CA SER A 54 -5.10 18.88 -8.77
C SER A 54 -4.23 19.70 -9.73
N THR A 55 -3.38 20.59 -9.22
CA THR A 55 -2.45 21.37 -10.03
C THR A 55 -1.22 20.54 -10.43
N VAL A 56 -0.66 19.81 -9.47
CA VAL A 56 0.62 19.10 -9.61
C VAL A 56 0.44 17.70 -10.19
N PHE A 57 -0.69 17.04 -9.89
CA PHE A 57 -0.90 15.63 -10.20
C PHE A 57 -2.13 15.39 -11.04
N GLU A 58 -2.03 14.41 -11.94
CA GLU A 58 -3.16 13.83 -12.67
C GLU A 58 -3.21 12.31 -12.54
N LEU A 59 -4.39 11.73 -12.69
CA LEU A 59 -4.62 10.31 -12.45
C LEU A 59 -4.08 9.46 -13.61
N ARG A 60 -3.29 8.43 -13.28
CA ARG A 60 -2.89 7.41 -14.25
C ARG A 60 -4.06 6.49 -14.55
N LYS A 61 -4.18 6.06 -15.81
CA LYS A 61 -5.17 5.06 -16.22
C LYS A 61 -5.00 3.75 -15.46
N GLU A 62 -3.75 3.34 -15.26
CA GLU A 62 -3.38 2.08 -14.65
C GLU A 62 -1.99 2.19 -14.01
N PHE A 63 -1.76 1.41 -12.94
CA PHE A 63 -0.47 1.33 -12.28
C PHE A 63 -0.28 -0.01 -11.58
N GLU A 64 0.95 -0.55 -11.61
CA GLU A 64 1.30 -1.79 -10.91
C GLU A 64 1.59 -1.50 -9.44
N TRP A 65 0.74 -2.02 -8.56
CA TRP A 65 0.98 -2.05 -7.13
C TRP A 65 1.71 -3.34 -6.75
N ARG A 66 2.93 -3.20 -6.22
CA ARG A 66 3.77 -4.33 -5.78
C ARG A 66 2.97 -5.28 -4.86
N GLY A 67 2.85 -6.55 -5.27
CA GLY A 67 2.12 -7.59 -4.52
C GLY A 67 0.59 -7.58 -4.68
N LEU A 68 0.01 -6.58 -5.36
CA LEU A 68 -1.41 -6.49 -5.69
C LEU A 68 -1.69 -6.63 -7.20
N GLY A 69 -0.68 -6.36 -8.03
CA GLY A 69 -0.79 -6.34 -9.48
C GLY A 69 -1.27 -5.00 -9.99
N SER A 70 -1.74 -4.99 -11.24
CA SER A 70 -2.18 -3.77 -11.91
C SER A 70 -3.57 -3.32 -11.43
N ILE A 71 -3.71 -2.05 -11.09
CA ILE A 71 -4.97 -1.47 -10.61
C ILE A 71 -5.26 -0.19 -11.39
N ALA A 72 -6.45 -0.13 -12.01
CA ALA A 72 -6.91 1.04 -12.74
C ALA A 72 -7.10 2.26 -11.81
N ALA A 73 -6.83 3.47 -12.31
CA ALA A 73 -7.14 4.73 -11.64
C ALA A 73 -6.60 4.81 -10.18
N SER A 74 -5.44 4.21 -9.93
CA SER A 74 -4.93 3.97 -8.57
C SER A 74 -3.64 4.71 -8.23
N ALA A 75 -3.04 5.43 -9.19
CA ALA A 75 -1.82 6.19 -8.99
C ALA A 75 -1.91 7.52 -9.72
N VAL A 76 -1.01 8.43 -9.36
CA VAL A 76 -0.89 9.74 -10.01
C VAL A 76 0.42 9.86 -10.78
N ARG A 77 0.48 10.82 -11.69
CA ARG A 77 1.69 11.31 -12.33
C ARG A 77 1.72 12.84 -12.28
N LEU A 78 2.89 13.43 -12.50
CA LEU A 78 2.98 14.87 -12.62
C LEU A 78 2.22 15.33 -13.87
N THR A 79 1.61 16.52 -13.77
CA THR A 79 0.99 17.18 -14.92
C THR A 79 2.05 17.66 -15.91
N GLU A 80 1.64 17.93 -17.15
CA GLU A 80 2.56 18.42 -18.20
C GLU A 80 3.29 19.71 -17.79
N GLU A 81 2.61 20.62 -17.09
CA GLU A 81 3.19 21.85 -16.55
C GLU A 81 4.34 21.59 -15.56
N TYR A 82 4.33 20.43 -14.90
CA TYR A 82 5.34 19.99 -13.94
C TYR A 82 6.25 18.89 -14.50
N SER A 83 6.25 18.64 -15.81
CA SER A 83 7.09 17.65 -16.48
C SER A 83 8.59 17.89 -16.27
N ASP A 84 8.99 19.16 -16.08
CA ASP A 84 10.33 19.57 -15.67
C ASP A 84 10.73 19.07 -14.26
N PHE A 85 9.86 18.37 -13.53
CA PHE A 85 10.20 17.67 -12.30
C PHE A 85 10.01 16.14 -12.40
N ASP A 86 9.51 15.65 -13.53
CA ASP A 86 9.22 14.24 -13.74
C ASP A 86 10.45 13.48 -14.24
N ALA A 87 10.94 12.56 -13.42
CA ALA A 87 12.06 11.69 -13.79
C ALA A 87 11.68 10.71 -14.91
N GLU A 88 10.41 10.31 -15.02
CA GLU A 88 9.93 9.47 -16.13
C GLU A 88 10.03 10.19 -17.47
N VAL A 89 9.90 11.53 -17.47
CA VAL A 89 10.06 12.37 -18.66
C VAL A 89 11.54 12.66 -18.92
N LYS A 90 12.26 13.19 -17.92
CA LYS A 90 13.67 13.61 -18.08
C LYS A 90 14.63 12.50 -18.45
N TYR A 91 14.35 11.29 -17.98
CA TYR A 91 15.24 10.14 -18.13
C TYR A 91 14.57 8.98 -18.86
N ALA A 92 13.58 9.27 -19.71
CA ALA A 92 12.81 8.26 -20.44
C ALA A 92 13.71 7.23 -21.14
N ASP A 93 14.75 7.68 -21.85
CA ASP A 93 15.69 6.78 -22.56
C ASP A 93 16.51 5.89 -21.62
N LEU A 94 16.85 6.37 -20.43
CA LEU A 94 17.58 5.58 -19.42
C LEU A 94 16.66 4.54 -18.79
N LEU A 95 15.45 4.95 -18.43
CA LEU A 95 14.45 4.08 -17.83
C LEU A 95 14.00 2.98 -18.80
N GLU A 96 13.82 3.31 -20.08
CA GLU A 96 13.44 2.33 -21.09
C GLU A 96 14.55 1.30 -21.33
N ARG A 97 15.81 1.74 -21.42
CA ARG A 97 16.94 0.80 -21.49
C ARG A 97 17.00 -0.12 -20.28
N HIS A 98 16.86 0.44 -19.07
CA HIS A 98 16.83 -0.38 -17.86
C HIS A 98 15.64 -1.36 -17.81
N ARG A 99 14.49 -1.00 -18.39
CA ARG A 99 13.33 -1.89 -18.51
C ARG A 99 13.64 -3.05 -19.45
N ILE A 100 14.16 -2.78 -20.64
CA ILE A 100 14.56 -3.79 -21.62
C ILE A 100 15.61 -4.74 -21.03
N GLU A 101 16.70 -4.21 -20.45
CA GLU A 101 17.74 -5.04 -19.84
C GLU A 101 17.19 -5.90 -18.68
N ARG A 102 16.17 -5.43 -17.96
CA ARG A 102 15.50 -6.23 -16.93
C ARG A 102 14.75 -7.38 -17.59
N GLU A 103 13.92 -7.10 -18.58
CA GLU A 103 13.11 -8.10 -19.29
C GLU A 103 13.98 -9.18 -19.95
N GLU A 104 15.10 -8.81 -20.57
CA GLU A 104 16.07 -9.74 -21.19
C GLU A 104 16.78 -10.62 -20.16
N ARG A 105 17.17 -10.08 -19.00
CA ARG A 105 17.74 -10.88 -17.90
C ARG A 105 16.75 -11.91 -17.34
N PHE A 106 15.45 -11.70 -17.51
CA PHE A 106 14.41 -12.68 -17.15
C PHE A 106 14.18 -13.74 -18.24
N SER A 107 14.47 -13.46 -19.52
CA SER A 107 14.27 -14.39 -20.64
C SER A 107 15.45 -15.37 -20.83
N GLU A 108 16.68 -14.98 -20.50
CA GLU A 108 17.89 -15.81 -20.66
C GLU A 108 18.11 -16.89 -19.57
N GLY A 109 17.05 -17.31 -18.85
CA GLY A 109 17.15 -18.45 -17.94
C GLY A 109 18.15 -18.27 -16.79
N ALA A 110 18.53 -17.02 -16.47
CA ALA A 110 19.32 -16.70 -15.28
C ALA A 110 18.50 -17.06 -14.05
N ALA A 111 18.72 -18.29 -13.58
CA ALA A 111 18.19 -18.90 -12.37
C ALA A 111 18.70 -18.19 -11.11
N CYS A 112 18.51 -16.87 -11.03
CA CYS A 112 18.37 -16.19 -9.76
C CYS A 112 17.03 -16.64 -9.16
N GLN A 113 17.01 -17.87 -8.64
CA GLN A 113 15.90 -18.43 -7.86
C GLN A 113 15.64 -17.61 -6.59
N SER A 114 16.49 -16.62 -6.26
CA SER A 114 16.24 -15.62 -5.21
C SER A 114 15.51 -14.35 -5.70
N ARG A 115 15.16 -14.24 -6.99
CA ARG A 115 14.45 -13.08 -7.56
C ARG A 115 13.31 -13.42 -8.54
N LYS A 116 12.76 -14.64 -8.52
CA LYS A 116 11.30 -14.73 -8.75
C LYS A 116 10.72 -13.79 -7.70
N ARG A 117 10.16 -12.64 -8.10
CA ARG A 117 9.69 -11.57 -7.20
C ARG A 117 9.24 -12.20 -5.87
N HIS A 118 10.05 -12.07 -4.81
CA HIS A 118 9.66 -12.55 -3.47
C HIS A 118 8.36 -11.85 -2.98
N ASP A 119 7.95 -10.83 -3.74
CA ASP A 119 6.72 -10.07 -3.65
C ASP A 119 5.46 -10.83 -4.10
N ASP A 120 5.60 -11.91 -4.88
CA ASP A 120 4.47 -12.52 -5.61
C ASP A 120 3.84 -13.76 -4.93
N ALA A 121 4.19 -14.15 -3.70
CA ALA A 121 3.45 -15.26 -3.08
C ALA A 121 2.99 -15.11 -1.61
N PRO A 122 3.79 -14.61 -0.65
CA PRO A 122 3.27 -14.42 0.72
C PRO A 122 2.95 -12.96 1.04
N CYS A 123 3.81 -12.01 0.66
CA CYS A 123 3.63 -10.60 1.02
C CYS A 123 2.35 -10.00 0.41
N GLY A 124 2.03 -10.33 -0.84
CA GLY A 124 0.75 -9.95 -1.46
C GLY A 124 -0.47 -10.50 -0.72
N GLN A 125 -0.40 -11.72 -0.15
CA GLN A 125 -1.49 -12.28 0.66
C GLN A 125 -1.64 -11.57 2.01
N VAL A 126 -0.52 -11.18 2.62
CA VAL A 126 -0.52 -10.36 3.84
C VAL A 126 -1.11 -8.98 3.56
N LEU A 127 -0.73 -8.33 2.46
CA LEU A 127 -1.30 -7.05 2.02
C LEU A 127 -2.81 -7.11 1.79
N LYS A 128 -3.30 -8.21 1.18
CA LYS A 128 -4.73 -8.44 0.95
C LYS A 128 -5.50 -8.83 2.22
N GLY A 129 -4.81 -9.01 3.35
CA GLY A 129 -5.41 -9.49 4.60
C GLY A 129 -5.85 -10.95 4.57
N LEU A 130 -5.42 -11.73 3.57
CA LEU A 130 -5.72 -13.16 3.41
C LEU A 130 -4.80 -14.05 4.25
N MET A 131 -3.67 -13.51 4.71
CA MET A 131 -2.66 -14.19 5.50
C MET A 131 -2.13 -13.26 6.60
N LYS A 132 -1.90 -13.78 7.81
CA LYS A 132 -1.18 -13.06 8.87
C LYS A 132 0.33 -13.25 8.72
N PRO A 133 1.17 -12.27 9.14
CA PRO A 133 2.62 -12.38 9.00
C PRO A 133 3.22 -13.68 9.54
N HIS A 134 2.78 -14.14 10.71
CA HIS A 134 3.26 -15.39 11.33
C HIS A 134 2.87 -16.69 10.58
N GLN A 135 1.96 -16.60 9.61
CA GLN A 135 1.59 -17.73 8.73
C GLN A 135 2.54 -17.86 7.54
N CYS A 136 3.38 -16.86 7.28
CA CYS A 136 4.42 -16.93 6.26
C CYS A 136 5.60 -17.79 6.76
N ALA A 137 6.02 -18.78 5.97
CA ALA A 137 7.09 -19.71 6.32
C ALA A 137 8.45 -19.03 6.59
N LEU A 138 8.69 -17.87 5.97
CA LEU A 138 9.94 -17.12 6.08
C LEU A 138 9.95 -16.15 7.28
N PHE A 139 8.77 -15.82 7.82
CA PHE A 139 8.62 -14.77 8.82
C PHE A 139 9.37 -15.09 10.12
N GLY A 140 10.24 -14.17 10.53
CA GLY A 140 11.03 -14.29 11.75
C GLY A 140 12.11 -15.38 11.73
N LYS A 141 12.35 -15.99 10.56
CA LYS A 141 13.44 -16.93 10.31
C LYS A 141 14.41 -16.31 9.32
N GLU A 142 14.16 -16.51 8.03
CA GLU A 142 14.96 -15.96 6.93
C GLU A 142 14.61 -14.50 6.64
N CYS A 143 13.36 -14.09 6.93
CA CYS A 143 12.89 -12.72 6.81
C CYS A 143 12.78 -12.09 8.19
N THR A 144 13.74 -11.24 8.54
CA THR A 144 13.78 -10.43 9.78
C THR A 144 14.05 -8.95 9.43
N PRO A 145 13.90 -8.01 10.38
CA PRO A 145 14.26 -6.60 10.14
C PRO A 145 15.72 -6.41 9.69
N GLU A 146 16.65 -7.22 10.20
CA GLU A 146 18.08 -7.16 9.84
C GLU A 146 18.36 -7.81 8.48
N ARG A 147 17.56 -8.82 8.10
CA ARG A 147 17.67 -9.55 6.84
C ARG A 147 16.31 -9.63 6.16
N PRO A 148 15.80 -8.50 5.62
CA PRO A 148 14.46 -8.47 5.08
C PRO A 148 14.39 -9.12 3.71
N VAL A 149 13.44 -10.05 3.54
CA VAL A 149 13.20 -10.71 2.25
C VAL A 149 12.13 -9.99 1.43
N GLY A 150 11.17 -9.31 2.07
CA GLY A 150 10.05 -8.63 1.40
C GLY A 150 9.80 -7.21 1.95
N ALA A 151 9.17 -6.36 1.14
CA ALA A 151 8.94 -4.95 1.47
C ALA A 151 8.20 -4.72 2.80
N LEU A 152 7.29 -5.62 3.16
CA LEU A 152 6.54 -5.54 4.41
C LEU A 152 7.39 -5.71 5.68
N MET A 153 8.62 -6.23 5.55
CA MET A 153 9.60 -6.33 6.63
C MET A 153 10.56 -5.14 6.65
N VAL A 154 10.70 -4.41 5.53
CA VAL A 154 11.55 -3.21 5.42
C VAL A 154 10.83 -1.96 5.88
N SER A 155 9.56 -1.80 5.49
CA SER A 155 8.79 -0.59 5.75
C SER A 155 8.48 -0.42 7.24
N SER A 156 8.59 0.81 7.74
CA SER A 156 8.14 1.19 9.09
C SER A 156 6.64 0.99 9.30
N GLU A 157 5.86 1.06 8.22
CA GLU A 157 4.41 0.79 8.20
C GLU A 157 4.10 -0.65 7.77
N GLY A 158 5.12 -1.46 7.50
CA GLY A 158 4.95 -2.81 7.00
C GLY A 158 4.32 -3.73 8.06
N SER A 159 3.23 -4.41 7.68
CA SER A 159 2.53 -5.32 8.59
C SER A 159 3.43 -6.42 9.17
N CYS A 160 4.44 -6.90 8.42
CA CYS A 160 5.38 -7.89 8.92
C CYS A 160 6.34 -7.28 9.95
N ALA A 161 6.94 -6.12 9.67
CA ALA A 161 7.82 -5.43 10.61
C ALA A 161 7.09 -5.10 11.92
N ALA A 162 5.88 -4.55 11.83
CA ALA A 162 5.05 -4.26 12.99
C ALA A 162 4.73 -5.53 13.81
N TYR A 163 4.33 -6.62 13.13
CA TYR A 163 4.04 -7.89 13.80
C TYR A 163 5.28 -8.47 14.49
N PHE A 164 6.46 -8.38 13.86
CA PHE A 164 7.71 -8.88 14.44
C PHE A 164 8.09 -8.12 15.71
N ASN A 165 7.95 -6.80 15.70
CA ASN A 165 8.36 -5.94 16.81
C ASN A 165 7.39 -5.98 18.01
N TYR A 166 6.10 -6.16 17.75
CA TYR A 166 5.07 -5.95 18.79
C TYR A 166 4.26 -7.19 19.16
N ALA A 167 4.07 -8.16 18.26
CA ALA A 167 3.16 -9.29 18.55
C ALA A 167 3.75 -10.35 19.51
N LYS A 168 5.06 -10.32 19.80
CA LYS A 168 5.71 -11.23 20.76
C LYS A 168 5.67 -10.73 22.22
N ARG A 169 5.02 -9.60 22.51
CA ARG A 169 4.96 -8.99 23.85
C ARG A 169 3.62 -9.18 24.59
N SER A 170 2.78 -10.11 24.14
CA SER A 170 1.51 -10.49 24.79
C SER A 170 1.54 -11.93 25.26
#